data_AF-A0A7Z7LIH1-F1
#
_entry.id   AF-A0A7Z7LIH1-F1
#
_cell.length_a   1.000
_cell.length_b   1.000
_cell.length_c   1.000
_cell.angle_alpha   90.00
_cell.angle_beta   90.00
_cell.angle_gamma   90.00
#
_symmetry.space_group_name_H-M   'P 1'
#
loop_
_entity.id
_entity.type
_entity.pdbx_description
1 polymer ?
#
loop_
_entity_poly.entity_id
_entity_poly.type
_entity_poly.pdbx_seq_one_letter_code
_entity_poly.pdbx_strand_id
1 'polypeptide(L)'
;MFATQEDLFPAEPASYAPDPERVRGKLNAVLSELRQAETMPWDRKKRAYHQLLFPQMTRSLPEEEAAQLKLAFEAELQRLNAA
;
A
#
# COMPACT_ATOMS: atom_id res chain seq x y z
N MET A 1 -40.06 36.70 -0.45
CA MET A 1 -39.96 35.44 0.32
C MET A 1 -38.70 34.74 -0.15
N PHE A 2 -37.71 34.59 0.72
CA PHE A 2 -36.38 34.08 0.35
C PHE A 2 -36.40 32.55 0.24
N ALA A 3 -35.79 32.03 -0.82
CA ALA A 3 -35.71 30.61 -1.13
C ALA A 3 -34.95 29.83 -0.05
N THR A 4 -35.43 28.63 0.29
CA THR A 4 -34.78 27.68 1.19
C THR A 4 -33.50 27.15 0.54
N GLN A 5 -32.38 27.68 1.02
CA GLN A 5 -31.02 27.29 0.68
C GLN A 5 -30.64 26.01 1.44
N GLU A 6 -31.35 24.90 1.20
CA GLU A 6 -31.06 23.60 1.84
C GLU A 6 -30.10 22.72 1.00
N ASP A 7 -29.69 23.19 -0.19
CA ASP A 7 -28.80 22.46 -1.12
C ASP A 7 -27.46 23.19 -1.31
N LEU A 8 -26.79 23.61 -0.22
CA LEU A 8 -25.48 24.29 -0.29
C LEU A 8 -24.33 23.59 0.44
N PHE A 9 -24.55 22.39 0.96
CA PHE A 9 -23.45 21.61 1.52
C PHE A 9 -23.02 20.57 0.49
N PRO A 10 -21.89 20.77 -0.23
CA PRO A 10 -21.29 19.66 -0.96
C PRO A 10 -21.04 18.54 0.05
N ALA A 11 -21.50 17.33 -0.29
CA ALA A 11 -21.24 16.12 0.48
C ALA A 11 -19.77 16.14 0.95
N GLU A 12 -19.58 15.92 2.25
CA GLU A 12 -18.28 15.93 2.92
C GLU A 12 -17.20 15.32 2.01
N PRO A 13 -16.00 15.93 1.89
CA PRO A 13 -14.98 15.38 1.03
C PRO A 13 -14.76 13.94 1.48
N ALA A 14 -15.17 12.98 0.64
CA ALA A 14 -15.04 11.56 0.93
C ALA A 14 -13.63 11.36 1.45
N SER A 15 -13.51 11.12 2.75
CA SER A 15 -12.22 11.06 3.40
C SER A 15 -11.50 9.92 2.71
N TYR A 16 -10.54 10.26 1.84
CA TYR A 16 -9.83 9.31 0.99
C TYR A 16 -8.81 8.58 1.87
N ALA A 17 -9.31 7.96 2.94
CA ALA A 17 -8.60 6.94 3.65
C ALA A 17 -8.44 5.80 2.65
N PRO A 18 -7.22 5.39 2.29
CA PRO A 18 -7.03 4.30 1.35
C PRO A 18 -7.69 3.05 1.94
N ASP A 19 -8.66 2.49 1.21
CA ASP A 19 -9.41 1.31 1.66
C ASP A 19 -8.43 0.22 2.10
N PRO A 20 -8.53 -0.29 3.34
CA PRO A 20 -7.59 -1.27 3.85
C PRO A 20 -7.57 -2.54 2.99
N GLU A 21 -8.71 -2.95 2.41
CA GLU A 21 -8.76 -4.07 1.46
C GLU A 21 -7.99 -3.79 0.16
N ARG A 22 -8.11 -2.57 -0.39
CA ARG A 22 -7.33 -2.19 -1.60
C ARG A 22 -5.84 -2.13 -1.28
N VAL A 23 -5.49 -1.62 -0.10
CA VAL A 23 -4.10 -1.60 0.38
C VAL A 23 -3.55 -3.01 0.49
N ARG A 24 -4.26 -3.94 1.13
CA ARG A 24 -3.87 -5.36 1.19
C ARG A 24 -3.70 -5.95 -0.20
N GLY A 25 -4.65 -5.73 -1.10
CA GLY A 25 -4.57 -6.23 -2.47
C GLY A 25 -3.31 -5.74 -3.18
N LYS A 26 -2.97 -4.44 -3.03
CA LYS A 26 -1.77 -3.86 -3.63
C LYS A 26 -0.48 -4.40 -3.00
N LEU A 27 -0.42 -4.54 -1.68
CA LEU A 27 0.74 -5.09 -0.98
C LEU A 27 0.97 -6.56 -1.35
N ASN A 28 -0.10 -7.36 -1.39
CA ASN A 28 -0.04 -8.76 -1.82
C ASN A 28 0.35 -8.90 -3.30
N ALA A 29 -0.10 -8.00 -4.18
CA ALA A 29 0.32 -7.99 -5.58
C ALA A 29 1.82 -7.72 -5.71
N VAL A 30 2.34 -6.74 -4.96
CA VAL A 30 3.78 -6.42 -4.90
C VAL A 30 4.59 -7.61 -4.38
N LEU A 31 4.13 -8.27 -3.32
CA LEU A 31 4.77 -9.50 -2.81
C LEU A 31 4.73 -10.64 -3.82
N SER A 32 3.61 -10.81 -4.53
CA SER A 32 3.46 -11.84 -5.55
C SER A 32 4.40 -11.60 -6.74
N GLU A 33 4.58 -10.33 -7.14
CA GLU A 33 5.56 -9.93 -8.17
C GLU A 33 6.99 -10.30 -7.74
N LEU A 34 7.37 -10.01 -6.49
CA LEU A 34 8.68 -10.37 -5.96
C LEU A 34 8.89 -11.88 -5.85
N ARG A 35 7.88 -12.62 -5.39
CA ARG A 35 7.95 -14.07 -5.23
C ARG A 35 8.06 -14.79 -6.58
N GLN A 36 7.39 -14.29 -7.61
CA GLN A 36 7.46 -14.85 -8.97
C GLN A 36 8.75 -14.47 -9.69
N ALA A 37 9.38 -13.37 -9.29
CA ALA A 37 10.66 -12.96 -9.86
C ALA A 37 11.79 -13.88 -9.36
N GLU A 38 12.62 -14.38 -10.26
CA GLU A 38 13.83 -15.12 -9.92
C GLU A 38 14.99 -14.18 -9.54
N THR A 39 15.05 -13.02 -10.18
CA THR A 39 16.03 -11.95 -9.92
C THR A 39 15.31 -10.64 -9.66
N MET A 40 15.99 -9.69 -9.00
CA MET A 40 15.40 -8.42 -8.58
C MET A 40 14.73 -7.67 -9.75
N PRO A 41 13.39 -7.61 -9.82
CA PRO A 41 12.67 -7.04 -10.97
C PRO A 41 12.65 -5.51 -10.92
N TRP A 42 13.14 -4.90 -9.84
CA TRP A 42 13.07 -3.47 -9.59
C TRP A 42 14.44 -2.81 -9.65
N ASP A 43 14.49 -1.74 -10.45
CA ASP A 43 15.58 -0.78 -10.40
C ASP A 43 15.74 -0.16 -9.01
N ARG A 44 16.95 0.33 -8.72
CA ARG A 44 17.31 0.93 -7.43
C ARG A 44 16.31 2.00 -6.96
N LYS A 45 15.79 2.83 -7.87
CA LYS A 45 14.77 3.85 -7.58
C LYS A 45 13.43 3.24 -7.19
N LYS A 46 12.95 2.25 -7.96
CA LYS A 46 11.67 1.56 -7.70
C LYS A 46 11.73 0.81 -6.37
N ARG A 47 12.87 0.18 -6.06
CA ARG A 47 13.10 -0.48 -4.77
C ARG A 47 13.06 0.47 -3.58
N ALA A 48 13.77 1.60 -3.65
CA ALA A 48 13.75 2.61 -2.59
C ALA A 48 12.33 3.20 -2.39
N TYR A 49 11.61 3.42 -3.50
CA TYR A 49 10.21 3.84 -3.45
C TYR A 49 9.34 2.83 -2.72
N HIS A 50 9.41 1.55 -3.08
CA HIS A 50 8.64 0.51 -2.39
C HIS A 50 9.06 0.36 -0.92
N GLN A 51 10.35 0.43 -0.58
CA GLN A 51 10.80 0.38 0.82
C GLN A 51 10.22 1.50 1.70
N LEU A 52 9.94 2.67 1.13
CA LEU A 52 9.29 3.77 1.84
C LEU A 52 7.77 3.64 1.82
N LEU A 53 7.20 3.29 0.66
CA LEU A 53 5.75 3.21 0.48
C LEU A 53 5.14 2.03 1.23
N PHE A 54 5.80 0.87 1.25
CA PHE A 54 5.28 -0.35 1.87
C PHE A 54 4.95 -0.17 3.36
N PRO A 55 5.86 0.31 4.22
CA PRO A 55 5.54 0.59 5.62
C PRO A 55 4.52 1.71 5.78
N GLN A 56 4.51 2.72 4.90
CA GLN A 56 3.52 3.80 4.93
C GLN A 56 2.11 3.27 4.63
N MET A 57 1.96 2.41 3.63
CA MET A 57 0.68 1.77 3.26
C MET A 57 0.18 0.84 4.37
N THR A 58 1.07 0.07 5.01
CA THR A 58 0.68 -0.82 6.10
C THR A 58 0.15 -0.10 7.35
N ARG A 59 0.32 1.23 7.49
CA ARG A 59 -0.25 2.00 8.61
C ARG A 59 -1.78 2.01 8.61
N SER A 60 -2.40 1.73 7.46
CA SER A 60 -3.86 1.59 7.34
C SER A 60 -4.35 0.19 7.70
N LEU A 61 -3.46 -0.75 8.02
CA LEU A 61 -3.77 -2.13 8.37
C LEU A 61 -3.56 -2.40 9.87
N PRO A 62 -4.17 -3.46 10.42
CA PRO A 62 -3.86 -3.93 11.76
C PRO A 62 -2.36 -4.23 11.91
N GLU A 63 -1.81 -3.97 13.10
CA GLU A 63 -0.37 -4.09 13.35
C GLU A 63 0.18 -5.50 13.08
N GLU A 64 -0.59 -6.54 13.43
CA GLU A 64 -0.22 -7.93 13.16
C GLU A 64 -0.11 -8.23 11.66
N GLU A 65 -1.08 -7.78 10.87
CA GLU A 65 -1.09 -7.98 9.41
C GLU A 65 0.02 -7.15 8.76
N ALA A 66 0.21 -5.91 9.21
CA ALA A 66 1.30 -5.03 8.79
C ALA A 66 2.68 -5.66 9.05
N ALA A 67 2.88 -6.26 10.23
CA ALA A 67 4.13 -6.92 10.61
C ALA A 67 4.41 -8.13 9.72
N GLN A 68 3.41 -8.99 9.48
CA GLN A 68 3.54 -10.14 8.59
C GLN A 68 3.91 -9.73 7.17
N LEU A 69 3.25 -8.71 6.63
CA LEU A 69 3.54 -8.21 5.27
C LEU A 69 4.94 -7.59 5.16
N LYS A 70 5.39 -6.85 6.17
CA LYS A 70 6.75 -6.29 6.21
C LYS A 70 7.82 -7.39 6.24
N LEU A 71 7.64 -8.39 7.10
CA LEU A 71 8.55 -9.53 7.18
C LEU A 71 8.63 -10.29 5.85
N ALA A 72 7.48 -10.55 5.21
CA ALA A 72 7.43 -11.20 3.90
C ALA A 72 8.17 -10.37 2.83
N PHE A 73 7.98 -9.05 2.84
CA PHE A 73 8.63 -8.14 1.89
C PHE A 73 10.14 -8.12 2.06
N GLU A 74 10.63 -8.02 3.31
CA GLU A 74 12.07 -8.05 3.60
C GLU A 74 12.70 -9.39 3.23
N ALA A 75 12.03 -10.51 3.52
CA ALA A 75 12.52 -11.84 3.17
C ALA A 75 12.65 -12.02 1.64
N GLU A 76 11.64 -11.62 0.87
CA GLU A 76 11.71 -11.70 -0.60
C GLU A 76 12.78 -10.74 -1.16
N LEU A 77 12.93 -9.54 -0.60
CA LEU A 77 14.01 -8.63 -1.00
C LEU A 77 15.40 -9.20 -0.71
N GLN A 78 15.59 -9.85 0.43
CA GLN A 78 16.85 -10.50 0.78
C GLN A 78 17.15 -11.67 -0.17
N ARG A 79 16.15 -12.50 -0.47
CA ARG A 79 16.25 -13.59 -1.45
C ARG A 79 16.72 -13.08 -2.80
N LEU A 80 16.07 -12.03 -3.31
CA LEU A 80 16.37 -11.44 -4.62
C LEU A 80 17.69 -10.66 -4.66
N ASN A 81 18.23 -10.27 -3.51
CA ASN A 81 19.52 -9.59 -3.42
C ASN A 81 20.68 -10.58 -3.19
N ALA A 82 20.38 -11.82 -2.82
CA ALA A 82 21.34 -12.91 -2.64
C ALA A 82 21.46 -13.84 -3.86
N ALA A 83 20.46 -13.80 -4.77
CA ALA A 83 20.48 -14.46 -6.06
C ALA A 83 21.31 -13.68 -7.09
#